data_AF-A0A847DC41-F1
#
_entry.id   AF-A0A847DC41-F1
#
_cell.length_a   1.000
_cell.length_b   1.000
_cell.length_c   1.000
_cell.angle_alpha   90.00
_cell.angle_beta   90.00
_cell.angle_gamma   90.00
#
_symmetry.space_group_name_H-M   'P 1'
#
loop_
_entity.id
_entity.type
_entity.pdbx_description
1 polymer ?
#
loop_
_entity_poly.entity_id
_entity_poly.type
_entity_poly.pdbx_seq_one_letter_code
_entity_poly.pdbx_strand_id
1 'polypeptide(L)'
;MGHHFLIWVNYYTGWETSIGWANALERYSVKLENQLVKFFKLVDEYRQLNPNVLRTVRLMKNNQPTGRRIITGINGKMEKPRRVDIIRYSPEPLHFLRFYYPDKIVDGWILMKSDGSYITTLLDAKRWLRDELQVKRDQWEKKA
;
A
#
# COMPACT_ATOMS: atom_id res chain seq x y z
N MET A 1 -7.15 1.05 13.35
CA MET A 1 -7.26 0.86 11.88
C MET A 1 -6.14 1.65 11.22
N GLY A 2 -5.43 1.07 10.25
CA GLY A 2 -4.23 1.69 9.67
C GLY A 2 -4.52 2.61 8.49
N HIS A 3 -3.47 3.24 7.94
CA HIS A 3 -3.56 4.14 6.79
C HIS A 3 -4.18 3.51 5.54
N HIS A 4 -4.03 2.19 5.35
CA HIS A 4 -4.63 1.48 4.21
C HIS A 4 -6.15 1.55 4.22
N PHE A 5 -6.77 1.46 5.40
CA PHE A 5 -8.22 1.60 5.53
C PHE A 5 -8.67 3.00 5.14
N LEU A 6 -7.97 4.04 5.60
CA LEU A 6 -8.30 5.43 5.27
C LEU A 6 -8.22 5.70 3.77
N ILE A 7 -7.13 5.24 3.13
CA ILE A 7 -6.95 5.39 1.68
C ILE A 7 -8.00 4.58 0.92
N TRP A 8 -8.32 3.36 1.36
CA TRP A 8 -9.38 2.56 0.75
C TRP A 8 -10.73 3.25 0.86
N VAL A 9 -11.09 3.83 2.02
CA VAL A 9 -12.33 4.61 2.19
C VAL A 9 -12.34 5.78 1.21
N ASN A 10 -11.28 6.58 1.16
CA ASN A 10 -11.17 7.69 0.21
C ASN A 10 -11.36 7.22 -1.25
N TYR A 11 -10.71 6.11 -1.63
CA TYR A 11 -10.85 5.54 -2.97
C TYR A 11 -12.27 5.03 -3.25
N TYR A 12 -12.88 4.30 -2.31
CA TYR A 12 -14.18 3.65 -2.48
C TYR A 12 -15.34 4.64 -2.49
N THR A 13 -15.27 5.68 -1.65
CA THR A 13 -16.38 6.64 -1.46
C THR A 13 -16.11 8.04 -2.02
N GLY A 14 -14.87 8.35 -2.39
CA GLY A 14 -14.43 9.72 -2.74
C GLY A 14 -14.30 10.66 -1.54
N TRP A 15 -14.41 10.15 -0.31
CA TRP A 15 -14.43 11.00 0.88
C TRP A 15 -13.06 11.51 1.24
N GLU A 16 -12.94 12.80 1.54
CA GLU A 16 -11.71 13.35 2.10
C GLU A 16 -11.45 12.76 3.51
N THR A 17 -10.39 11.97 3.65
CA THR A 17 -10.00 11.32 4.92
C THR A 17 -8.70 11.89 5.51
N SER A 18 -8.23 13.04 5.01
CA SER A 18 -6.97 13.71 5.41
C SER A 18 -6.91 13.98 6.91
N ILE A 19 -8.07 14.34 7.49
CA ILE A 19 -8.29 14.63 8.92
C ILE A 19 -8.92 13.45 9.67
N GLY A 20 -8.84 12.24 9.10
CA GLY A 20 -9.32 11.00 9.70
C GLY A 20 -10.74 10.60 9.30
N TRP A 21 -11.08 9.35 9.58
CA TRP A 21 -12.35 8.74 9.14
C TRP A 21 -13.58 9.25 9.89
N ALA A 22 -13.44 9.63 11.16
CA ALA A 22 -14.56 10.12 11.98
C ALA A 22 -15.11 11.43 11.40
N ASN A 23 -14.21 12.38 11.10
CA ASN A 23 -14.59 13.63 10.44
C ASN A 23 -15.17 13.40 9.03
N ALA A 24 -14.65 12.43 8.28
CA ALA A 24 -15.23 12.07 6.99
C ALA A 24 -16.68 11.58 7.14
N LEU A 25 -16.97 10.73 8.14
CA LEU A 25 -18.35 10.31 8.40
C LEU A 25 -19.24 11.48 8.76
N GLU A 26 -18.81 12.37 9.67
CA GLU A 26 -19.59 13.55 10.05
C GLU A 26 -19.92 14.43 8.85
N ARG A 27 -18.93 14.69 7.99
CA ARG A 27 -19.06 15.57 6.82
C ARG A 27 -19.91 14.97 5.69
N TYR A 28 -19.84 13.67 5.48
CA TYR A 28 -20.46 13.00 4.32
C TYR A 28 -21.66 12.11 4.67
N SER A 29 -22.12 12.13 5.92
CA SER A 29 -23.37 11.46 6.34
C SER A 29 -24.46 12.49 6.65
N VAL A 30 -25.68 12.20 6.22
CA VAL A 30 -26.82 13.12 6.36
C VAL A 30 -27.46 13.04 7.75
N LYS A 31 -27.28 11.94 8.50
CA LYS A 31 -27.86 11.71 9.83
C LYS A 31 -26.92 10.92 10.73
N LEU A 32 -26.92 11.24 12.03
CA LEU A 32 -26.05 10.62 13.05
C LEU A 32 -26.29 9.12 13.23
N GLU A 33 -27.56 8.69 13.26
CA GLU A 33 -27.95 7.26 13.37
C GLU A 33 -27.41 6.41 12.21
N ASN A 34 -27.16 7.04 11.05
CA ASN A 34 -26.60 6.37 9.88
C ASN A 34 -25.06 6.34 9.88
N GLN A 35 -24.38 7.10 10.76
CA GLN A 35 -22.91 7.19 10.78
C GLN A 35 -22.26 5.90 11.26
N LEU A 36 -22.69 5.37 12.40
CA LEU A 36 -22.14 4.15 12.97
C LEU A 36 -22.44 2.94 12.08
N VAL A 37 -23.67 2.85 11.56
CA VAL A 37 -24.06 1.79 10.62
C VAL A 37 -23.16 1.83 9.37
N LYS A 38 -22.95 3.04 8.81
CA LYS A 38 -22.09 3.21 7.63
C LYS A 38 -20.62 2.91 7.92
N PHE A 39 -20.14 3.26 9.12
CA PHE A 39 -18.79 2.91 9.56
C PHE A 39 -18.60 1.39 9.60
N PHE A 40 -19.46 0.68 10.34
CA PHE A 40 -19.33 -0.77 10.48
C PHE A 40 -19.44 -1.47 9.12
N LYS A 41 -20.34 -1.00 8.25
CA LYS A 41 -20.42 -1.48 6.88
C LYS A 41 -19.09 -1.32 6.12
N LEU A 42 -18.46 -0.15 6.16
CA LEU A 42 -17.16 0.08 5.52
C LEU A 42 -16.06 -0.81 6.11
N VAL A 43 -16.06 -1.02 7.42
CA VAL A 43 -15.10 -1.89 8.10
C VAL A 43 -15.27 -3.33 7.67
N ASP A 44 -16.51 -3.81 7.57
CA ASP A 44 -16.81 -5.17 7.16
C ASP A 44 -16.49 -5.38 5.68
N GLU A 45 -16.79 -4.42 4.81
CA GLU A 45 -16.38 -4.43 3.40
C GLU A 45 -14.86 -4.44 3.26
N TYR A 46 -14.14 -3.61 4.01
CA TYR A 46 -12.66 -3.61 3.98
C TYR A 46 -12.08 -4.94 4.46
N ARG A 47 -12.68 -5.56 5.48
CA ARG A 47 -12.25 -6.88 5.99
C ARG A 47 -12.46 -8.00 4.99
N GLN A 48 -13.41 -7.85 4.07
CA GLN A 48 -13.63 -8.80 2.97
C GLN A 48 -12.58 -8.66 1.86
N LEU A 49 -11.80 -7.57 1.83
CA LEU A 49 -10.70 -7.44 0.88
C LEU A 49 -9.60 -8.43 1.21
N ASN A 50 -9.27 -9.26 0.23
CA ASN A 50 -8.22 -10.26 0.38
C ASN A 50 -6.91 -9.74 -0.24
N PRO A 51 -5.84 -9.56 0.56
CA PRO A 51 -4.53 -9.19 0.04
C PRO A 51 -3.93 -10.38 -0.73
N ASN A 52 -3.84 -10.24 -2.05
CA ASN A 52 -3.26 -11.25 -2.94
C ASN A 52 -1.83 -10.87 -3.32
N VAL A 53 -0.88 -11.75 -3.01
CA VAL A 53 0.51 -11.60 -3.46
C VAL A 53 0.56 -11.83 -4.97
N LEU A 54 0.90 -10.79 -5.73
CA LEU A 54 1.00 -10.86 -7.17
C LEU A 54 2.38 -11.30 -7.63
N ARG A 55 3.44 -10.80 -6.97
CA ARG A 55 4.84 -11.10 -7.27
C ARG A 55 5.70 -10.98 -6.03
N THR A 56 6.77 -11.73 -6.02
CA THR A 56 7.78 -11.74 -4.97
C THR A 56 9.16 -11.52 -5.57
N VAL A 57 10.01 -10.79 -4.84
CA VAL A 57 11.42 -10.65 -5.16
C VAL A 57 12.25 -10.82 -3.88
N ARG A 58 13.31 -11.62 -3.96
CA ARG A 58 14.33 -11.71 -2.91
C ARG A 58 15.50 -10.79 -3.28
N LEU A 59 15.87 -9.90 -2.37
CA LEU A 59 16.93 -8.93 -2.62
C LEU A 59 18.30 -9.56 -2.40
N MET A 60 19.13 -9.52 -3.43
CA MET A 60 20.52 -10.01 -3.40
C MET A 60 21.46 -8.95 -2.84
N LYS A 61 22.74 -9.31 -2.58
CA LYS A 61 23.75 -8.38 -2.02
C LYS A 61 23.87 -7.06 -2.79
N ASN A 62 23.74 -7.10 -4.11
CA ASN A 62 23.86 -5.93 -5.00
C ASN A 62 22.62 -5.03 -5.03
N ASN A 63 21.46 -5.47 -4.55
CA ASN A 63 20.31 -4.57 -4.39
C ASN A 63 20.55 -3.65 -3.20
N GLN A 64 20.49 -2.33 -3.39
CA GLN A 64 20.64 -1.36 -2.30
C GLN A 64 19.54 -0.29 -2.37
N PRO A 65 19.00 0.15 -1.22
CA PRO A 65 18.13 1.31 -1.15
C PRO A 65 18.80 2.55 -1.75
N THR A 66 18.06 3.23 -2.63
CA THR A 66 18.53 4.43 -3.32
C THR A 66 18.10 5.72 -2.62
N GLY A 67 17.00 5.68 -1.86
CA GLY A 67 16.39 6.87 -1.26
C GLY A 67 15.54 7.71 -2.22
N ARG A 68 15.26 7.21 -3.45
CA ARG A 68 14.51 7.95 -4.47
C ARG A 68 13.00 8.00 -4.20
N ARG A 69 12.48 7.00 -3.50
CA ARG A 69 11.05 6.85 -3.17
C ARG A 69 10.80 6.99 -1.69
N ILE A 70 11.70 6.49 -0.85
CA ILE A 70 11.59 6.57 0.61
C ILE A 70 12.81 7.28 1.18
N ILE A 71 12.60 8.48 1.68
CA ILE A 71 13.61 9.22 2.44
C ILE A 71 13.35 8.93 3.92
N THR A 72 14.03 7.93 4.48
CA THR A 72 13.93 7.58 5.92
C THR A 72 15.32 7.42 6.52
N GLY A 73 15.46 7.65 7.83
CA GLY A 73 16.73 7.51 8.55
C GLY A 73 17.74 8.64 8.33
N ILE A 74 18.88 8.56 9.04
CA ILE A 74 19.91 9.61 9.10
C ILE A 74 20.57 9.87 7.73
N ASN A 75 20.66 8.82 6.89
CA ASN A 75 21.29 8.89 5.56
C ASN A 75 20.28 9.04 4.42
N GLY A 76 18.99 9.28 4.73
CA GLY A 76 17.92 9.42 3.73
C GLY A 76 17.61 8.15 2.94
N LYS A 77 17.93 6.98 3.49
CA LYS A 77 17.71 5.66 2.88
C LYS A 77 17.04 4.72 3.86
N MET A 78 16.05 3.98 3.38
CA MET A 78 15.43 2.92 4.17
C MET A 78 16.42 1.79 4.50
N GLU A 79 16.11 1.04 5.56
CA GLU A 79 16.72 -0.26 5.82
C GLU A 79 16.48 -1.18 4.61
N LYS A 80 17.46 -2.04 4.27
CA LYS A 80 17.32 -2.99 3.16
C LYS A 80 16.51 -4.22 3.59
N PRO A 81 15.34 -4.52 2.98
CA PRO A 81 14.63 -5.76 3.26
C PRO A 81 15.32 -6.97 2.60
N ARG A 82 15.02 -8.17 3.08
CA ARG A 82 15.46 -9.44 2.47
C ARG A 82 14.58 -9.83 1.29
N ARG A 83 13.30 -9.51 1.37
CA ARG A 83 12.28 -9.85 0.38
C ARG A 83 11.24 -8.74 0.32
N VAL A 84 10.65 -8.55 -0.86
CA VAL A 84 9.48 -7.70 -1.04
C VAL A 84 8.41 -8.44 -1.82
N ASP A 85 7.17 -8.36 -1.35
CA ASP A 85 5.99 -8.80 -2.08
C ASP A 85 5.24 -7.59 -2.64
N ILE A 86 4.79 -7.69 -3.88
CA ILE A 86 3.77 -6.80 -4.45
C ILE A 86 2.42 -7.44 -4.16
N ILE A 87 1.58 -6.75 -3.39
CA ILE A 87 0.26 -7.21 -2.97
C ILE A 87 -0.81 -6.35 -3.62
N ARG A 88 -1.95 -6.95 -3.98
CA ARG A 88 -3.16 -6.25 -4.41
C ARG A 88 -4.35 -6.64 -3.54
N TYR A 89 -5.15 -5.66 -3.09
CA TYR A 89 -6.40 -5.92 -2.38
C TYR A 89 -7.50 -6.33 -3.36
N SER A 90 -7.82 -7.63 -3.51
CA SER A 90 -8.91 -8.04 -4.39
C SER A 90 -10.29 -7.80 -3.75
N PRO A 91 -11.31 -7.35 -4.50
CA PRO A 91 -11.34 -7.11 -5.95
C PRO A 91 -10.72 -5.78 -6.43
N GLU A 92 -10.34 -4.91 -5.50
CA GLU A 92 -9.83 -3.58 -5.82
C GLU A 92 -8.48 -3.56 -6.58
N PRO A 93 -8.22 -2.52 -7.38
CA PRO A 93 -6.96 -2.37 -8.10
C PRO A 93 -5.84 -1.74 -7.24
N LEU A 94 -6.00 -1.69 -5.92
CA LEU A 94 -5.06 -1.05 -5.00
C LEU A 94 -3.86 -1.95 -4.73
N HIS A 95 -2.66 -1.47 -5.03
CA HIS A 95 -1.41 -2.18 -4.79
C HIS A 95 -0.65 -1.60 -3.60
N PHE A 96 0.07 -2.44 -2.87
CA PHE A 96 1.05 -2.02 -1.88
C PHE A 96 2.25 -2.98 -1.86
N LEU A 97 3.32 -2.57 -1.18
CA LEU A 97 4.52 -3.38 -1.01
C LEU A 97 4.58 -3.91 0.41
N ARG A 98 4.84 -5.20 0.58
CA ARG A 98 5.15 -5.79 1.89
C ARG A 98 6.63 -6.12 1.97
N PHE A 99 7.30 -5.50 2.92
CA PHE A 99 8.73 -5.62 3.14
C PHE A 99 9.00 -6.64 4.24
N TYR A 100 9.91 -7.58 3.98
CA TYR A 100 10.33 -8.59 4.94
C TYR A 100 11.77 -8.30 5.36
N TYR A 101 11.95 -7.94 6.61
CA TYR A 101 13.25 -7.71 7.25
C TYR A 101 13.65 -8.94 8.07
N PRO A 102 14.87 -8.99 8.64
CA PRO A 102 15.30 -10.11 9.48
C PRO A 102 14.37 -10.41 10.67
N ASP A 103 13.80 -9.35 11.25
CA ASP A 103 13.12 -9.34 12.55
C ASP A 103 11.64 -8.91 12.49
N LYS A 104 11.21 -8.36 11.34
CA LYS A 104 9.87 -7.77 11.20
C LYS A 104 9.35 -7.86 9.76
N ILE A 105 8.02 -7.78 9.66
CA ILE A 105 7.30 -7.61 8.40
C ILE A 105 6.61 -6.26 8.46
N VAL A 106 6.77 -5.44 7.41
CA VAL A 106 6.20 -4.10 7.35
C VAL A 106 5.40 -3.95 6.07
N ASP A 107 4.13 -3.62 6.22
CA ASP A 107 3.30 -3.18 5.10
C ASP A 107 3.65 -1.72 4.78
N GLY A 108 4.20 -1.52 3.59
CA GLY A 108 4.38 -0.20 3.01
C GLY A 108 3.05 0.39 2.60
N TRP A 109 3.03 1.71 2.43
CA TRP A 109 1.86 2.47 1.99
C TRP A 109 1.29 1.95 0.66
N ILE A 110 -0.01 2.16 0.46
CA ILE A 110 -0.64 1.99 -0.85
C ILE A 110 0.11 2.83 -1.88
N LEU A 111 0.42 2.21 -3.01
CA LEU A 111 1.12 2.86 -4.09
C LEU A 111 0.22 3.89 -4.74
N MET A 112 0.79 5.07 -4.96
CA MET A 112 0.13 6.19 -5.61
C MET A 112 0.97 6.65 -6.79
N LYS A 113 0.30 7.02 -7.88
CA LYS A 113 0.93 7.67 -9.03
C LYS A 113 1.27 9.14 -8.69
N SER A 114 2.10 9.76 -9.52
CA SER A 114 2.49 11.16 -9.35
C SER A 114 1.34 12.15 -9.50
N ASP A 115 0.25 11.75 -10.15
CA ASP A 115 -0.99 12.52 -10.28
C ASP A 115 -1.91 12.40 -9.06
N GLY A 116 -1.50 11.67 -8.02
CA GLY A 116 -2.32 11.42 -6.82
C GLY A 116 -3.28 10.22 -6.94
N SER A 117 -3.31 9.50 -8.07
CA SER A 117 -4.19 8.35 -8.24
C SER A 117 -3.68 7.11 -7.49
N TYR A 118 -4.58 6.45 -6.75
CA TYR A 118 -4.32 5.18 -6.08
C TYR A 118 -4.46 3.95 -7.00
N ILE A 119 -5.07 4.12 -8.18
CA ILE A 119 -5.22 3.04 -9.16
C ILE A 119 -3.87 2.84 -9.85
N THR A 120 -3.15 1.84 -9.34
CA THR A 120 -1.83 1.46 -9.81
C THR A 120 -1.85 0.12 -10.52
N THR A 121 -0.79 -0.16 -11.27
CA THR A 121 -0.59 -1.43 -11.96
C THR A 121 0.56 -2.21 -11.33
N LEU A 122 0.65 -3.50 -11.65
CA LEU A 122 1.84 -4.29 -11.33
C LEU A 122 3.12 -3.67 -11.91
N LEU A 123 3.03 -3.00 -13.06
CA LEU A 123 4.17 -2.31 -13.67
C LEU A 123 4.61 -1.10 -12.84
N ASP A 124 3.67 -0.34 -12.28
CA ASP A 124 3.98 0.78 -11.39
C ASP A 124 4.71 0.30 -10.13
N ALA A 125 4.23 -0.80 -9.53
CA ALA A 125 4.88 -1.43 -8.37
C ALA A 125 6.29 -1.95 -8.68
N LYS A 126 6.47 -2.59 -9.85
CA LYS A 126 7.79 -3.02 -10.31
C LYS A 126 8.72 -1.84 -10.57
N ARG A 127 8.22 -0.75 -11.16
CA ARG A 127 8.99 0.48 -11.39
C ARG A 127 9.42 1.08 -10.06
N TRP A 128 8.52 1.17 -9.08
CA TRP A 128 8.85 1.63 -7.74
C TRP A 128 10.04 0.85 -7.17
N LEU A 129 9.98 -0.49 -7.22
CA LEU A 129 11.03 -1.36 -6.71
C LEU A 129 12.34 -1.30 -7.48
N ARG A 130 12.27 -1.08 -8.79
CA ARG A 130 13.45 -0.80 -9.61
C ARG A 130 14.11 0.51 -9.19
N ASP A 131 13.31 1.55 -8.96
CA ASP A 131 13.83 2.88 -8.65
C ASP A 131 14.41 2.94 -7.23
N GLU A 132 13.76 2.32 -6.24
CA GLU A 132 14.18 2.33 -4.83
C GLU A 132 15.18 1.23 -4.46
N LEU A 133 14.98 -0.01 -4.92
CA LEU A 133 15.76 -1.18 -4.48
C LEU A 133 16.60 -1.79 -5.61
N GLN A 134 16.68 -1.10 -6.75
CA GLN A 134 17.47 -1.51 -7.91
C GLN A 134 17.08 -2.90 -8.43
N VAL A 135 15.81 -3.28 -8.26
CA VAL A 135 15.31 -4.59 -8.69
C VAL A 135 15.32 -4.70 -10.21
N LYS A 136 16.00 -5.73 -10.73
CA LYS A 136 16.10 -6.04 -12.16
C LYS A 136 14.99 -6.98 -12.62
N ARG A 137 14.80 -7.08 -13.94
CA ARG A 137 13.69 -7.86 -14.55
C ARG A 137 13.79 -9.36 -14.33
N ASP A 138 15.00 -9.88 -14.21
CA ASP A 138 15.35 -11.29 -14.02
C ASP A 138 15.30 -11.75 -12.56
N GLN A 139 15.21 -10.82 -11.60
CA GLN A 139 15.20 -11.13 -10.16
C GLN A 139 13.83 -11.54 -9.61
N TRP A 140 12.78 -11.43 -10.41
CA TRP A 140 11.42 -11.76 -9.98
C TRP A 140 11.22 -13.26 -9.94
N GLU A 141 10.64 -13.76 -8.84
CA GLU A 141 10.24 -15.16 -8.77
C GLU A 141 9.20 -15.45 -9.88
N LYS A 142 9.45 -16.51 -10.65
CA LYS A 142 8.46 -17.01 -11.61
C LYS A 142 7.26 -17.47 -10.78
N LYS A 143 6.03 -17.15 -11.24
CA LYS A 143 4.84 -17.75 -10.65
C LYS A 143 5.00 -19.27 -10.77
N ALA A 144 4.90 -19.97 -9.64
CA ALA A 144 4.67 -21.41 -9.63
C ALA A 144 3.37 -21.73 -10.39
#